data_AF-A0A2U2I5Q5-F1
#
_entry.id   AF-A0A2U2I5Q5-F1
#
_cell.length_a   1.000
_cell.length_b   1.000
_cell.length_c   1.000
_cell.angle_alpha   90.00
_cell.angle_beta   90.00
_cell.angle_gamma   90.00
#
_symmetry.space_group_name_H-M   'P 1'
#
loop_
_entity.id
_entity.type
_entity.pdbx_description
1 polymer ?
#
loop_
_entity_poly.entity_id
_entity_poly.type
_entity_poly.pdbx_seq_one_letter_code
_entity_poly.pdbx_strand_id
1 'polypeptide(L)'
;MASLSKVEWDAARKTWSEDSRAGYGWLAESLGVSRQAVNKMATKQAWKKVALVAREPSIPQSAQLATNAKITKKAPSFAATTVPCLASGHWQMMTRRPRGRPTDYRDEFIDEIVSYFDIPVESVVDVDVADRDGRTVTEKKVVINTFPTVTRFASSIGVTRGTLHDWATAKNPDGTLRRPEFSYAYTRAKDLQDALLVEGGLSGRYEGRFAVFAAKNLIGWRDQIETTAEITVTGATVELLDQLYREGMEAAARNKAAVIERNKSNALAAATAAK
;
A
#
# COMPACT_ATOMS: atom_id res chain seq x y z
N MET A 1 -24.01 -34.15 -18.92
CA MET A 1 -22.70 -33.70 -18.38
C MET A 1 -22.33 -34.65 -17.25
N ALA A 2 -21.15 -35.28 -17.31
CA ALA A 2 -20.71 -36.19 -16.26
C ALA A 2 -20.52 -35.42 -14.95
N SER A 3 -21.27 -35.78 -13.92
CA SER A 3 -21.11 -35.24 -12.58
C SER A 3 -20.09 -36.09 -11.82
N LEU A 4 -18.96 -35.51 -11.48
CA LEU A 4 -17.98 -36.16 -10.61
C LEU A 4 -18.56 -36.39 -9.21
N SER A 5 -18.27 -37.55 -8.64
CA SER A 5 -18.56 -37.94 -7.28
C SER A 5 -17.73 -37.13 -6.27
N LYS A 6 -18.13 -37.18 -4.99
CA LYS A 6 -17.41 -36.48 -3.91
C LYS A 6 -15.95 -36.93 -3.78
N VAL A 7 -15.70 -38.23 -3.94
CA VAL A 7 -14.37 -38.84 -3.84
C VAL A 7 -13.43 -38.32 -4.93
N GLU A 8 -13.95 -38.17 -6.16
CA GLU A 8 -13.18 -37.62 -7.28
C GLU A 8 -12.84 -36.15 -7.08
N TRP A 9 -13.74 -35.36 -6.48
CA TRP A 9 -13.44 -33.97 -6.12
C TRP A 9 -12.39 -33.83 -5.02
N ASP A 10 -12.38 -34.75 -4.05
CA ASP A 10 -11.38 -34.74 -2.98
C ASP A 10 -9.98 -35.14 -3.52
N ALA A 11 -9.92 -36.09 -4.46
CA ALA A 11 -8.70 -36.44 -5.19
C ALA A 11 -8.20 -35.27 -6.06
N ALA A 12 -9.11 -34.57 -6.74
CA ALA A 12 -8.82 -33.36 -7.51
C ALA A 12 -8.26 -32.22 -6.63
N ARG A 13 -8.77 -32.07 -5.40
CA ARG A 13 -8.26 -31.09 -4.44
C ARG A 13 -6.82 -31.40 -4.04
N LYS A 14 -6.54 -32.68 -3.73
CA LYS A 14 -5.22 -33.12 -3.31
C LYS A 14 -4.17 -32.89 -4.40
N THR A 15 -4.46 -33.35 -5.61
CA THR A 15 -3.62 -33.11 -6.80
C THR A 15 -3.42 -31.62 -7.06
N TRP A 16 -4.47 -30.80 -6.97
CA TRP A 16 -4.32 -29.36 -7.11
C TRP A 16 -3.44 -28.72 -6.03
N SER A 17 -3.52 -29.19 -4.78
CA SER A 17 -2.73 -28.64 -3.66
C SER A 17 -1.25 -29.00 -3.73
N GLU A 18 -0.93 -30.16 -4.32
CA GLU A 18 0.45 -30.66 -4.50
C GLU A 18 1.12 -30.05 -5.74
N ASP A 19 0.34 -29.66 -6.76
CA ASP A 19 0.86 -29.08 -8.00
C ASP A 19 1.30 -27.61 -7.80
N SER A 20 2.42 -27.21 -8.41
CA SER A 20 2.96 -25.85 -8.35
C SER A 20 2.27 -24.86 -9.29
N ARG A 21 1.48 -25.34 -10.26
CA ARG A 21 0.79 -24.51 -11.26
C ARG A 21 -0.32 -23.68 -10.62
N ALA A 22 -0.43 -22.42 -11.05
CA ALA A 22 -1.49 -21.51 -10.63
C ALA A 22 -2.81 -21.77 -11.39
N GLY A 23 -3.94 -21.53 -10.70
CA GLY A 23 -5.28 -21.64 -11.27
C GLY A 23 -5.82 -23.07 -11.40
N TYR A 24 -6.96 -23.18 -12.11
CA TYR A 24 -7.75 -24.41 -12.23
C TYR A 24 -7.91 -24.91 -13.68
N GLY A 25 -7.28 -24.22 -14.64
CA GLY A 25 -7.49 -24.48 -16.07
C GLY A 25 -7.03 -25.87 -16.51
N TRP A 26 -5.88 -26.32 -16.00
CA TRP A 26 -5.32 -27.64 -16.26
C TRP A 26 -6.10 -28.75 -15.55
N LEU A 27 -6.63 -28.45 -14.35
CA LEU A 27 -7.41 -29.41 -13.57
C LEU A 27 -8.77 -29.72 -14.24
N ALA A 28 -9.36 -28.71 -14.87
CA ALA A 28 -10.58 -28.89 -15.66
C ALA A 28 -10.36 -29.84 -16.86
N GLU A 29 -9.21 -29.71 -17.52
CA GLU A 29 -8.83 -30.55 -18.66
C GLU A 29 -8.51 -31.99 -18.23
N SER A 30 -7.80 -32.18 -17.12
CA SER A 30 -7.49 -33.52 -16.59
C SER A 30 -8.72 -34.29 -16.09
N LEU A 31 -9.73 -33.58 -15.59
CA LEU A 31 -10.97 -34.18 -15.09
C LEU A 31 -12.05 -34.31 -16.18
N GLY A 32 -11.86 -33.73 -17.37
CA GLY A 32 -12.88 -33.70 -18.42
C GLY A 32 -14.12 -32.87 -18.05
N VAL A 33 -13.97 -31.89 -17.16
CA VAL A 33 -15.08 -31.06 -16.64
C VAL A 33 -14.87 -29.59 -17.02
N SER A 34 -15.96 -28.82 -17.12
CA SER A 34 -15.86 -27.39 -17.40
C SER A 34 -15.12 -26.62 -16.29
N ARG A 35 -14.31 -25.62 -16.68
CA ARG A 35 -13.61 -24.73 -15.75
C ARG A 35 -14.54 -24.06 -14.74
N GLN A 36 -15.77 -23.77 -15.15
CA GLN A 36 -16.78 -23.15 -14.28
C GLN A 36 -17.21 -24.08 -13.14
N ALA A 37 -17.34 -25.39 -13.38
CA ALA A 37 -17.70 -26.33 -12.33
C ALA A 37 -16.58 -26.49 -11.30
N VAL A 38 -15.31 -26.51 -11.75
CA VAL A 38 -14.14 -26.52 -10.86
C VAL A 38 -14.09 -25.24 -10.01
N ASN A 39 -14.29 -24.07 -10.62
CA ASN A 39 -14.35 -22.79 -9.88
C ASN A 39 -15.46 -22.78 -8.81
N LYS A 40 -16.66 -23.27 -9.15
CA LYS A 40 -17.79 -23.37 -8.20
C LYS A 40 -17.50 -24.33 -7.05
N MET A 41 -16.81 -25.44 -7.31
CA MET A 41 -16.42 -26.40 -6.27
C MET A 41 -15.30 -25.85 -5.38
N ALA A 42 -14.30 -25.20 -5.97
CA ALA A 42 -13.20 -24.58 -5.24
C ALA A 42 -13.69 -23.45 -4.32
N THR A 43 -14.66 -22.64 -4.74
CA THR A 43 -15.27 -21.62 -3.87
C THR A 43 -16.14 -22.24 -2.79
N LYS A 44 -16.96 -23.25 -3.12
CA LYS A 44 -17.82 -23.96 -2.15
C LYS A 44 -17.02 -24.68 -1.06
N GLN A 45 -15.85 -25.22 -1.39
CA GLN A 45 -14.97 -25.93 -0.46
C GLN A 45 -13.77 -25.10 0.04
N ALA A 46 -13.75 -23.79 -0.26
CA ALA A 46 -12.72 -22.84 0.15
C ALA A 46 -11.27 -23.32 -0.11
N TRP A 47 -10.99 -23.78 -1.33
CA TRP A 47 -9.65 -24.22 -1.72
C TRP A 47 -8.67 -23.04 -1.66
N LYS A 48 -7.59 -23.16 -0.87
CA LYS A 48 -6.51 -22.17 -0.74
C LYS A 48 -5.17 -22.89 -0.78
N LYS A 49 -4.25 -22.47 -1.65
CA LYS A 49 -2.84 -22.90 -1.57
C LYS A 49 -2.17 -22.09 -0.46
N VAL A 50 -1.49 -22.77 0.46
CA VAL A 50 -0.59 -22.11 1.40
C VAL A 50 0.60 -21.63 0.57
N ALA A 51 0.72 -20.32 0.37
CA ALA A 51 1.82 -19.75 -0.38
C ALA A 51 3.12 -19.97 0.41
N LEU A 52 3.93 -20.96 0.00
CA LEU A 52 5.33 -21.00 0.38
C LEU A 52 6.00 -19.78 -0.24
N VAL A 53 6.45 -18.87 0.62
CA VAL A 53 7.01 -17.57 0.28
C VAL A 53 8.35 -17.76 -0.44
N ALA A 54 8.34 -17.61 -1.76
CA ALA A 54 9.51 -17.18 -2.53
C ALA A 54 9.12 -15.87 -3.22
N ARG A 55 9.48 -14.74 -2.59
CA ARG A 55 9.25 -13.39 -3.13
C ARG A 55 10.47 -12.96 -3.93
N GLU A 56 10.36 -12.97 -5.26
CA GLU A 56 11.04 -11.96 -6.09
C GLU A 56 10.05 -10.80 -6.34
N PRO A 57 10.51 -9.54 -6.28
CA PRO A 57 9.62 -8.38 -6.44
C PRO A 57 9.27 -8.15 -7.92
N SER A 58 7.99 -8.32 -8.27
CA SER A 58 7.45 -7.91 -9.57
C SER A 58 6.88 -6.48 -9.52
N ILE A 59 7.30 -5.67 -10.49
CA ILE A 59 6.86 -4.30 -10.74
C ILE A 59 5.40 -4.32 -11.24
N PRO A 60 4.50 -3.43 -10.77
CA PRO A 60 3.09 -3.47 -11.15
C PRO A 60 2.85 -3.04 -12.62
N GLN A 61 2.05 -3.86 -13.30
CA GLN A 61 1.49 -3.63 -14.63
C GLN A 61 0.46 -2.50 -14.62
N SER A 62 0.80 -1.32 -15.13
CA SER A 62 -0.19 -0.29 -15.51
C SER A 62 0.25 0.57 -16.70
N ALA A 63 1.07 0.03 -17.60
CA ALA A 63 1.59 0.78 -18.74
C ALA A 63 1.45 0.02 -20.07
N GLN A 64 0.24 -0.29 -20.52
CA GLN A 64 -0.03 -0.61 -21.94
C GLN A 64 -1.44 -0.13 -22.34
N LEU A 65 -1.53 0.43 -23.57
CA LEU A 65 -2.66 1.10 -24.27
C LEU A 65 -2.55 2.64 -24.20
N ALA A 66 -2.32 3.40 -25.27
CA ALA A 66 -2.38 3.12 -26.70
C ALA A 66 -1.40 4.02 -27.48
N THR A 67 -0.49 3.40 -28.24
CA THR A 67 0.25 4.03 -29.33
C THR A 67 -0.55 3.79 -30.62
N ASN A 68 -1.18 4.83 -31.16
CA ASN A 68 -1.42 4.99 -32.61
C ASN A 68 -2.14 6.32 -32.89
N ALA A 69 -1.37 7.38 -33.18
CA ALA A 69 -1.87 8.50 -33.97
C ALA A 69 -0.72 9.20 -34.71
N LYS A 70 -0.86 9.19 -36.03
CA LYS A 70 -0.01 9.67 -37.12
C LYS A 70 0.45 11.14 -36.91
N ILE A 71 1.75 11.37 -36.88
CA ILE A 71 2.36 12.71 -36.89
C ILE A 71 2.45 13.19 -38.35
N THR A 72 1.64 14.17 -38.73
CA THR A 72 1.81 14.96 -39.95
C THR A 72 2.69 16.17 -39.65
N LYS A 73 3.89 16.19 -40.25
CA LYS A 73 4.81 17.33 -40.19
C LYS A 73 4.31 18.46 -41.10
N LYS A 74 4.09 19.65 -40.53
CA LYS A 74 4.15 20.91 -41.29
C LYS A 74 4.63 22.03 -40.38
N ALA A 75 5.89 22.43 -40.56
CA ALA A 75 6.44 23.64 -39.99
C ALA A 75 6.19 24.82 -40.94
N PRO A 76 5.78 26.00 -40.44
CA PRO A 76 6.07 27.24 -41.12
C PRO A 76 7.27 27.92 -40.46
N SER A 77 8.32 28.10 -41.26
CA SER A 77 9.44 29.00 -41.04
C SER A 77 8.94 30.44 -40.91
N PHE A 78 9.38 31.17 -39.89
CA PHE A 78 9.39 32.63 -39.96
C PHE A 78 10.76 33.19 -39.57
N ALA A 79 11.19 34.08 -40.45
CA ALA A 79 12.47 34.71 -40.64
C ALA A 79 13.16 35.24 -39.37
N ALA A 80 14.46 35.00 -39.33
CA ALA A 80 15.40 35.74 -38.51
C ALA A 80 15.40 37.22 -38.95
N THR A 81 15.03 38.12 -38.04
CA THR A 81 15.35 39.55 -38.15
C THR A 81 16.38 39.88 -37.08
N THR A 82 17.57 40.23 -37.55
CA THR A 82 18.76 40.62 -36.80
C THR A 82 18.77 42.14 -36.63
N VAL A 83 18.75 42.69 -35.41
CA VAL A 83 19.44 43.95 -35.02
C VAL A 83 19.40 44.13 -33.47
N PRO A 84 20.20 45.02 -32.84
CA PRO A 84 21.59 44.86 -32.44
C PRO A 84 21.79 44.70 -30.92
N CYS A 85 22.96 44.20 -30.55
CA CYS A 85 23.51 44.19 -29.20
C CYS A 85 23.81 45.63 -28.73
N LEU A 86 23.14 46.08 -27.66
CA LEU A 86 23.60 47.23 -26.87
C LEU A 86 23.85 46.76 -25.44
N ALA A 87 25.12 46.76 -25.07
CA ALA A 87 25.58 46.58 -23.71
C ALA A 87 25.19 47.80 -22.87
N SER A 88 24.44 47.58 -21.81
CA SER A 88 24.42 48.48 -20.65
C SER A 88 23.99 47.70 -19.43
N GLY A 89 24.93 47.56 -18.49
CA GLY A 89 24.75 46.85 -17.25
C GLY A 89 23.67 47.50 -16.38
N HIS A 90 22.60 46.75 -16.16
CA HIS A 90 21.74 46.90 -14.99
C HIS A 90 21.08 45.55 -14.77
N TRP A 91 21.45 44.84 -13.70
CA TRP A 91 20.74 43.63 -13.27
C TRP A 91 19.42 44.06 -12.62
N GLN A 92 18.53 44.68 -13.40
CA GLN A 92 17.12 44.72 -13.05
C GLN A 92 16.66 43.27 -12.99
N MET A 93 16.11 42.87 -11.84
CA MET A 93 15.47 41.57 -11.64
C MET A 93 14.51 41.34 -12.81
N MET A 94 14.94 40.55 -13.79
CA MET A 94 14.07 40.16 -14.89
C MET A 94 12.97 39.31 -14.28
N THR A 95 11.77 39.86 -14.15
CA THR A 95 10.56 39.08 -13.95
C THR A 95 10.51 38.07 -15.09
N ARG A 96 10.74 36.79 -14.76
CA ARG A 96 10.71 35.73 -15.75
C ARG A 96 9.32 35.74 -16.39
N ARG A 97 9.27 35.83 -17.72
CA ARG A 97 8.00 35.69 -18.47
C ARG A 97 7.31 34.39 -18.04
N PRO A 98 5.98 34.35 -17.86
CA PRO A 98 5.31 33.17 -17.33
C PRO A 98 5.34 32.08 -18.40
N ARG A 99 6.25 31.13 -18.28
CA ARG A 99 6.17 29.85 -18.99
C ARG A 99 5.95 28.76 -17.96
N GLY A 100 4.68 28.37 -17.80
CA GLY A 100 4.26 27.28 -16.92
C GLY A 100 3.16 27.66 -15.94
N ARG A 101 2.60 26.65 -15.28
CA ARG A 101 1.69 26.78 -14.13
C ARG A 101 2.39 27.59 -13.02
N PRO A 102 1.71 28.46 -12.27
CA PRO A 102 2.31 29.18 -11.15
C PRO A 102 2.93 28.18 -10.16
N THR A 103 4.24 28.23 -9.99
CA THR A 103 4.99 27.40 -9.02
C THR A 103 5.83 28.25 -8.07
N ASP A 104 5.72 29.57 -8.17
CA ASP A 104 6.48 30.48 -7.36
C ASP A 104 5.86 30.58 -5.97
N TYR A 105 6.71 30.41 -4.97
CA TYR A 105 6.32 30.48 -3.57
C TYR A 105 6.19 31.95 -3.15
N ARG A 106 5.19 32.23 -2.30
CA ARG A 106 4.96 33.50 -1.63
C ARG A 106 4.87 33.27 -0.13
N ASP A 107 5.41 34.21 0.65
CA ASP A 107 5.39 34.11 2.12
C ASP A 107 3.95 34.18 2.67
N GLU A 108 3.03 34.85 1.95
CA GLU A 108 1.59 34.91 2.23
C GLU A 108 0.96 33.51 2.43
N PHE A 109 1.51 32.49 1.77
CA PHE A 109 1.00 31.11 1.87
C PHE A 109 1.19 30.49 3.25
N ILE A 110 2.05 31.05 4.11
CA ILE A 110 2.26 30.60 5.49
C ILE A 110 0.99 30.86 6.32
N ASP A 111 0.44 32.07 6.23
CA ASP A 111 -0.77 32.44 6.98
C ASP A 111 -2.04 31.88 6.32
N GLU A 112 -2.07 31.82 4.98
CA GLU A 112 -3.19 31.23 4.24
C GLU A 112 -3.35 29.73 4.53
N ILE A 113 -2.26 28.97 4.67
CA ILE A 113 -2.40 27.54 4.96
C ILE A 113 -2.91 27.30 6.38
N VAL A 114 -2.49 28.09 7.37
CA VAL A 114 -2.98 27.92 8.74
C VAL A 114 -4.45 28.32 8.82
N SER A 115 -4.82 29.48 8.27
CA SER A 115 -6.23 29.95 8.26
C SER A 115 -7.17 29.04 7.47
N TYR A 116 -6.71 28.40 6.40
CA TYR A 116 -7.53 27.45 5.64
C TYR A 116 -7.85 26.17 6.42
N PHE A 117 -6.96 25.73 7.32
CA PHE A 117 -7.17 24.53 8.14
C PHE A 117 -7.77 24.83 9.51
N ASP A 118 -7.69 26.08 9.98
CA ASP A 118 -8.31 26.56 11.22
C ASP A 118 -9.80 26.87 11.02
N ILE A 119 -10.60 25.82 10.80
CA ILE A 119 -12.04 25.90 10.57
C ILE A 119 -12.74 25.03 11.63
N PRO A 120 -13.85 25.49 12.25
CA PRO A 120 -14.62 24.65 13.16
C PRO A 120 -15.33 23.51 12.41
N VAL A 121 -15.70 22.43 13.10
CA VAL A 121 -16.45 21.32 12.49
C VAL A 121 -17.83 21.76 11.99
N GLU A 122 -18.49 22.66 12.71
CA GLU A 122 -19.86 23.11 12.46
C GLU A 122 -19.93 24.62 12.36
N SER A 123 -20.81 25.13 11.48
CA SER A 123 -21.17 26.54 11.43
C SER A 123 -22.70 26.68 11.48
N VAL A 124 -23.18 27.75 12.12
CA VAL A 124 -24.61 28.08 12.18
C VAL A 124 -24.92 28.98 11.00
N VAL A 125 -25.80 28.52 10.11
CA VAL A 125 -26.28 29.27 8.95
C VAL A 125 -27.75 29.57 9.15
N ASP A 126 -28.10 30.85 8.98
CA ASP A 126 -29.48 31.31 8.95
C ASP A 126 -30.09 30.94 7.60
N VAL A 127 -31.11 30.08 7.61
CA VAL A 127 -31.81 29.65 6.39
C VAL A 127 -33.25 30.15 6.47
N ASP A 128 -33.64 30.93 5.47
CA ASP A 128 -35.03 31.37 5.32
C ASP A 128 -35.87 30.21 4.81
N VAL A 129 -36.70 29.66 5.69
CA VAL A 129 -37.68 28.63 5.32
C VAL A 129 -39.01 29.33 5.07
N ALA A 130 -39.57 29.15 3.89
CA ALA A 130 -40.92 29.60 3.58
C ALA A 130 -41.92 28.68 4.28
N ASP A 131 -42.69 29.24 5.21
CA ASP A 131 -43.77 28.53 5.87
C ASP A 131 -44.93 28.30 4.88
N ARG A 132 -45.86 27.40 5.23
CA ARG A 132 -47.00 27.01 4.39
C ARG A 132 -47.92 28.20 4.03
N ASP A 133 -47.84 29.29 4.80
CA ASP A 133 -48.57 30.54 4.63
C ASP A 133 -47.76 31.66 3.92
N GLY A 134 -46.59 31.35 3.36
CA GLY A 134 -45.78 32.29 2.58
C GLY A 134 -45.01 33.33 3.40
N ARG A 135 -44.97 33.21 4.73
CA ARG A 135 -44.09 34.00 5.59
C ARG A 135 -42.71 33.33 5.65
N THR A 136 -41.66 34.12 5.44
CA THR A 136 -40.26 33.68 5.60
C THR A 136 -39.89 33.73 7.07
N VAL A 137 -39.62 32.57 7.67
CA VAL A 137 -39.06 32.47 9.03
C VAL A 137 -37.59 32.09 8.89
N THR A 138 -36.72 32.91 9.47
CA THR A 138 -35.29 32.63 9.52
C THR A 138 -35.01 31.59 10.60
N GLU A 139 -34.66 30.37 10.19
CA GLU A 139 -34.27 29.29 11.09
C GLU A 139 -32.75 29.13 11.14
N LYS A 140 -32.20 29.02 12.34
CA LYS A 140 -30.78 28.69 12.55
C LYS A 140 -30.56 27.20 12.32
N LYS A 141 -29.87 26.84 11.22
CA LYS A 141 -29.50 25.46 10.92
C LYS A 141 -28.00 25.26 11.13
N VAL A 142 -27.67 24.19 11.85
CA VAL A 142 -26.28 23.77 12.08
C VAL A 142 -25.82 22.96 10.88
N VAL A 143 -24.85 23.49 10.14
CA VAL A 143 -24.30 22.88 8.92
C VAL A 143 -22.88 22.41 9.19
N ILE A 144 -22.52 21.24 8.65
CA ILE A 144 -21.19 20.67 8.75
C ILE A 144 -20.26 21.40 7.77
N ASN A 145 -19.13 21.89 8.27
CA ASN A 145 -18.12 22.50 7.42
C ASN A 145 -17.38 21.45 6.60
N THR A 146 -16.94 21.84 5.40
CA THR A 146 -16.19 20.93 4.53
C THR A 146 -14.83 20.62 5.13
N PHE A 147 -14.49 19.34 5.22
CA PHE A 147 -13.19 18.90 5.71
C PHE A 147 -12.04 19.48 4.86
N PRO A 148 -11.11 20.26 5.45
CA PRO A 148 -10.01 20.87 4.70
C PRO A 148 -9.03 19.80 4.24
N THR A 149 -8.54 19.93 3.01
CA THR A 149 -7.53 19.00 2.46
C THR A 149 -6.42 19.76 1.77
N VAL A 150 -5.19 19.24 1.89
CA VAL A 150 -4.00 19.83 1.26
C VAL A 150 -4.17 19.96 -0.26
N THR A 151 -4.87 19.01 -0.89
CA THR A 151 -5.15 19.04 -2.32
C THR A 151 -6.10 20.19 -2.71
N ARG A 152 -7.12 20.46 -1.90
CA ARG A 152 -8.04 21.58 -2.14
C ARG A 152 -7.36 22.92 -1.89
N PHE A 153 -6.55 23.03 -0.83
CA PHE A 153 -5.70 24.20 -0.60
C PHE A 153 -4.72 24.45 -1.75
N ALA A 154 -4.04 23.40 -2.24
CA ALA A 154 -3.17 23.53 -3.41
C ALA A 154 -3.93 24.07 -4.63
N SER A 155 -5.16 23.60 -4.80
CA SER A 155 -6.02 24.04 -5.90
C SER A 155 -6.48 25.49 -5.75
N SER A 156 -6.75 25.97 -4.53
CA SER A 156 -7.17 27.36 -4.28
C SER A 156 -6.06 28.36 -4.59
N ILE A 157 -4.80 28.02 -4.30
CA ILE A 157 -3.65 28.88 -4.63
C ILE A 157 -3.05 28.63 -6.02
N GLY A 158 -3.60 27.67 -6.78
CA GLY A 158 -3.18 27.38 -8.16
C GLY A 158 -1.94 26.50 -8.31
N VAL A 159 -1.50 25.81 -7.25
CA VAL A 159 -0.34 24.89 -7.26
C VAL A 159 -0.76 23.42 -7.19
N THR A 160 0.20 22.50 -7.23
CA THR A 160 -0.06 21.06 -7.06
C THR A 160 0.27 20.61 -5.63
N ARG A 161 -0.30 19.48 -5.20
CA ARG A 161 0.03 18.87 -3.90
C ARG A 161 1.53 18.60 -3.75
N GLY A 162 2.20 18.20 -4.83
CA GLY A 162 3.65 17.96 -4.86
C GLY A 162 4.42 19.23 -4.57
N THR A 163 4.05 20.34 -5.21
CA THR A 163 4.70 21.64 -4.99
C THR A 163 4.63 22.08 -3.52
N LEU A 164 3.48 21.92 -2.85
CA LEU A 164 3.36 22.21 -1.41
C LEU A 164 4.28 21.32 -0.56
N HIS A 165 4.35 20.03 -0.89
CA HIS A 165 5.22 19.10 -0.19
C HIS A 165 6.70 19.46 -0.38
N ASP A 166 7.09 19.83 -1.60
CA ASP A 166 8.45 20.26 -1.92
C ASP A 166 8.79 21.54 -1.15
N TRP A 167 7.87 22.50 -1.04
CA TRP A 167 8.11 23.72 -0.25
C TRP A 167 8.33 23.43 1.24
N ALA A 168 7.63 22.44 1.80
CA ALA A 168 7.78 22.05 3.20
C ALA A 168 9.05 21.22 3.46
N THR A 169 9.51 20.42 2.49
CA THR A 169 10.58 19.43 2.71
C THR A 169 11.90 19.74 2.02
N ALA A 170 11.92 20.67 1.05
CA ALA A 170 13.13 21.01 0.32
C ALA A 170 14.25 21.47 1.26
N LYS A 171 15.43 20.90 1.05
CA LYS A 171 16.65 21.22 1.80
C LYS A 171 17.64 21.95 0.90
N ASN A 172 18.41 22.84 1.50
CA ASN A 172 19.60 23.44 0.89
C ASN A 172 20.72 22.39 0.80
N PRO A 173 21.78 22.63 -0.01
CA PRO A 173 22.96 21.75 -0.03
C PRO A 173 23.59 21.54 1.36
N ASP A 174 23.43 22.51 2.26
CA ASP A 174 23.90 22.47 3.66
C ASP A 174 23.03 21.57 4.57
N GLY A 175 21.96 20.97 4.04
CA GLY A 175 21.05 20.10 4.78
C GLY A 175 19.96 20.83 5.59
N THR A 176 20.03 22.15 5.69
CA THR A 176 18.99 22.98 6.33
C THR A 176 17.73 23.04 5.47
N LEU A 177 16.55 23.20 6.08
CA LEU A 177 15.31 23.43 5.35
C LEU A 177 15.39 24.74 4.57
N ARG A 178 14.96 24.72 3.30
CA ARG A 178 14.92 25.91 2.45
C ARG A 178 13.91 26.93 2.97
N ARG A 179 12.81 26.46 3.57
CA ARG A 179 11.69 27.27 4.08
C ARG A 179 11.21 26.73 5.43
N PRO A 180 11.89 27.06 6.54
CA PRO A 180 11.57 26.51 7.85
C PRO A 180 10.18 26.96 8.35
N GLU A 181 9.80 28.22 8.13
CA GLU A 181 8.50 28.74 8.56
C GLU A 181 7.34 28.05 7.85
N PHE A 182 7.47 27.83 6.54
CA PHE A 182 6.47 27.07 5.79
C PHE A 182 6.40 25.61 6.22
N SER A 183 7.55 24.98 6.51
CA SER A 183 7.56 23.61 7.06
C SER A 183 6.80 23.53 8.39
N TYR A 184 6.96 24.54 9.24
CA TYR A 184 6.24 24.64 10.51
C TYR A 184 4.74 24.83 10.29
N ALA A 185 4.33 25.82 9.50
CA ALA A 185 2.94 26.08 9.18
C ALA A 185 2.25 24.89 8.50
N TYR A 186 2.96 24.19 7.62
CA TYR A 186 2.47 22.97 6.96
C TYR A 186 2.25 21.82 7.96
N THR A 187 3.13 21.67 8.95
CA THR A 187 2.95 20.67 10.03
C THR A 187 1.77 21.07 10.90
N ARG A 188 1.70 22.35 11.30
CA ARG A 188 0.59 22.89 12.08
C ARG A 188 -0.76 22.70 11.40
N ALA A 189 -0.84 22.90 10.08
CA ALA A 189 -2.04 22.66 9.30
C ALA A 189 -2.49 21.19 9.32
N LYS A 190 -1.55 20.24 9.35
CA LYS A 190 -1.87 18.81 9.55
C LYS A 190 -2.37 18.54 10.96
N ASP A 191 -1.75 19.12 11.99
CA ASP A 191 -2.23 18.96 13.36
C ASP A 191 -3.67 19.48 13.51
N LEU A 192 -4.00 20.59 12.84
CA LEU A 192 -5.37 21.12 12.79
C LEU A 192 -6.33 20.20 12.02
N GLN A 193 -5.88 19.65 10.89
CA GLN A 193 -6.64 18.64 10.14
C GLN A 193 -6.96 17.42 11.01
N ASP A 194 -6.00 16.98 11.81
CA ASP A 194 -6.10 15.81 12.68
C ASP A 194 -7.07 16.08 13.84
N ALA A 195 -6.96 17.25 14.49
CA ALA A 195 -7.90 17.69 15.52
C ALA A 195 -9.34 17.74 14.99
N LEU A 196 -9.53 18.34 13.82
CA LEU A 196 -10.84 18.48 13.18
C LEU A 196 -11.44 17.11 12.81
N LEU A 197 -10.62 16.15 12.38
CA LEU A 197 -11.07 14.77 12.13
C LEU A 197 -11.54 14.08 13.42
N VAL A 198 -10.83 14.28 14.53
CA VAL A 198 -11.19 13.72 15.84
C VAL A 198 -12.48 14.36 16.36
N GLU A 199 -12.58 15.69 16.34
CA GLU A 199 -13.79 16.41 16.78
C GLU A 199 -15.02 16.06 15.93
N GLY A 200 -14.85 15.99 14.60
CA GLY A 200 -15.91 15.58 13.68
C GLY A 200 -16.31 14.11 13.83
N GLY A 201 -15.36 13.24 14.19
CA GLY A 201 -15.61 11.84 14.53
C GLY A 201 -16.36 11.69 15.86
N LEU A 202 -15.96 12.42 16.90
CA LEU A 202 -16.59 12.38 18.22
C LEU A 202 -18.00 12.98 18.23
N SER A 203 -18.22 14.06 17.47
CA SER A 203 -19.55 14.66 17.30
C SER A 203 -20.51 13.81 16.45
N GLY A 204 -20.02 12.74 15.83
CA GLY A 204 -20.82 11.89 14.94
C GLY A 204 -21.21 12.56 13.61
N ARG A 205 -20.60 13.70 13.28
CA ARG A 205 -20.85 14.43 12.02
C ARG A 205 -20.11 13.80 10.85
N TYR A 206 -18.96 13.18 11.11
CA TYR A 206 -18.24 12.38 10.13
C TYR A 206 -18.68 10.92 10.19
N GLU A 207 -18.73 10.31 9.02
CA GLU A 207 -19.01 8.88 8.93
C GLU A 207 -17.84 8.13 9.60
N GLY A 208 -18.18 7.27 10.58
CA GLY A 208 -17.18 6.67 11.46
C GLY A 208 -16.20 5.73 10.75
N ARG A 209 -16.62 5.01 9.70
CA ARG A 209 -15.72 4.11 8.93
C ARG A 209 -14.70 4.90 8.12
N PHE A 210 -15.12 6.02 7.54
CA PHE A 210 -14.29 6.98 6.83
C PHE A 210 -13.36 7.67 7.80
N ALA A 211 -13.82 8.09 8.97
CA ALA A 211 -12.97 8.68 10.01
C ALA A 211 -11.87 7.71 10.45
N VAL A 212 -12.18 6.44 10.71
CA VAL A 212 -11.18 5.40 11.04
C VAL A 212 -10.19 5.18 9.89
N PHE A 213 -10.68 5.12 8.65
CA PHE A 213 -9.82 4.97 7.47
C PHE A 213 -8.91 6.20 7.27
N ALA A 214 -9.45 7.41 7.44
CA ALA A 214 -8.72 8.66 7.34
C ALA A 214 -7.68 8.78 8.45
N ALA A 215 -8.02 8.41 9.70
CA ALA A 215 -7.10 8.41 10.83
C ALA A 215 -5.88 7.51 10.58
N LYS A 216 -6.06 6.35 9.95
CA LYS A 216 -4.96 5.44 9.59
C LYS A 216 -4.05 5.99 8.50
N ASN A 217 -4.61 6.67 7.51
CA ASN A 217 -3.87 7.09 6.31
C ASN A 217 -3.30 8.52 6.39
N LEU A 218 -3.95 9.42 7.14
CA LEU A 218 -3.53 10.82 7.30
C LEU A 218 -2.73 11.00 8.59
N ILE A 219 -3.31 10.61 9.73
CA ILE A 219 -2.72 10.78 11.07
C ILE A 219 -1.68 9.69 11.39
N GLY A 220 -1.87 8.50 10.82
CA GLY A 220 -1.01 7.34 11.07
C GLY A 220 -1.41 6.53 12.30
N TRP A 221 -2.68 6.60 12.73
CA TRP A 221 -3.20 5.75 13.79
C TRP A 221 -3.09 4.27 13.41
N ARG A 222 -2.80 3.43 14.40
CA ARG A 222 -2.71 1.98 14.22
C ARG A 222 -3.69 1.28 15.16
N ASP A 223 -4.35 0.27 14.63
CA ASP A 223 -5.16 -0.62 15.45
C ASP A 223 -4.23 -1.44 16.34
N GLN A 224 -4.52 -1.46 17.64
CA GLN A 224 -3.89 -2.38 18.56
C GLN A 224 -4.60 -3.73 18.45
N ILE A 225 -3.85 -4.79 18.14
CA ILE A 225 -4.37 -6.16 18.09
C ILE A 225 -3.71 -6.92 19.23
N GLU A 226 -4.43 -7.09 20.33
CA GLU A 226 -4.03 -7.99 21.41
C GLU A 226 -4.29 -9.42 20.96
N THR A 227 -3.23 -10.11 20.54
CA THR A 227 -3.30 -11.54 20.21
C THR A 227 -2.91 -12.32 21.45
N THR A 228 -3.89 -12.81 22.21
CA THR A 228 -3.68 -13.86 23.21
C THR A 228 -3.47 -15.18 22.46
N ALA A 229 -2.23 -15.42 22.04
CA ALA A 229 -1.84 -16.75 21.59
C ALA A 229 -1.78 -17.64 22.83
N GLU A 230 -2.85 -18.38 23.08
CA GLU A 230 -2.77 -19.59 23.89
C GLU A 230 -1.89 -20.57 23.11
N ILE A 231 -0.58 -20.44 23.31
CA ILE A 231 0.38 -21.44 22.85
C ILE A 231 0.10 -22.66 23.72
N THR A 232 -0.80 -23.52 23.24
CA THR A 232 -0.80 -24.92 23.62
C THR A 232 0.53 -25.46 23.10
N VAL A 233 1.57 -25.28 23.91
CA VAL A 233 2.82 -26.01 23.77
C VAL A 233 2.38 -27.46 23.95
N THR A 234 2.12 -28.15 22.85
CA THR A 234 2.15 -29.60 22.78
C THR A 234 3.61 -29.99 23.02
N GLY A 235 4.07 -29.75 24.26
CA GLY A 235 5.32 -30.28 24.75
C GLY A 235 5.20 -31.76 24.52
N ALA A 236 6.03 -32.29 23.63
CA ALA A 236 6.19 -33.72 23.47
C ALA A 236 6.26 -34.29 24.89
N THR A 237 5.36 -35.22 25.20
CA THR A 237 5.30 -35.82 26.52
C THR A 237 6.69 -36.36 26.86
N VAL A 238 7.11 -36.29 28.12
CA VAL A 238 8.44 -36.78 28.56
C VAL A 238 8.68 -38.21 28.04
N GLU A 239 7.62 -39.01 27.99
CA GLU A 239 7.60 -40.36 27.44
C GLU A 239 8.00 -40.43 25.96
N LEU A 240 7.54 -39.49 25.13
CA LEU A 240 7.89 -39.43 23.71
C LEU A 240 9.37 -39.03 23.52
N LEU A 241 9.89 -38.13 24.36
CA LEU A 241 11.31 -37.79 24.34
C LEU A 241 12.18 -38.98 24.76
N ASP A 242 11.79 -39.70 25.81
CA ASP A 242 12.51 -40.87 26.31
C ASP A 242 12.51 -42.03 25.30
N GLN A 243 11.42 -42.19 24.54
CA GLN A 243 11.34 -43.15 23.44
C GLN A 243 12.28 -42.77 22.31
N LEU A 244 12.23 -41.52 21.84
CA LEU A 244 13.13 -41.03 20.79
C LEU A 244 14.60 -41.12 21.18
N TYR A 245 14.93 -40.86 22.45
CA TYR A 245 16.29 -40.98 22.96
C TYR A 245 16.78 -42.43 22.95
N ARG A 246 15.94 -43.37 23.41
CA ARG A 246 16.27 -44.80 23.38
C ARG A 246 16.46 -45.31 21.95
N GLU A 247 15.55 -44.99 21.04
CA GLU A 247 15.65 -45.36 19.63
C GLU A 247 16.93 -44.80 18.98
N GLY A 248 17.28 -43.55 19.29
CA GLY A 248 18.52 -42.91 18.83
C GLY A 248 19.77 -43.63 19.34
N MET A 249 19.79 -44.04 20.61
CA MET A 249 20.90 -44.78 21.20
C MET A 249 21.07 -46.17 20.60
N GLU A 250 19.96 -46.89 20.35
CA GLU A 250 19.98 -48.20 19.70
C GLU A 250 20.41 -48.12 18.24
N ALA A 251 19.97 -47.10 17.50
CA ALA A 251 20.41 -46.85 16.13
C ALA A 251 21.92 -46.54 16.08
N ALA A 252 22.43 -45.73 17.01
CA ALA A 252 23.85 -45.44 17.13
C ALA A 252 24.68 -46.68 17.47
N ALA A 253 24.20 -47.55 18.36
CA ALA A 253 24.86 -48.82 18.69
C ALA A 253 24.92 -49.77 17.49
N ARG A 254 23.80 -49.90 16.75
CA ARG A 254 23.74 -50.69 15.50
C ARG A 254 24.75 -50.21 14.48
N ASN A 255 24.83 -48.90 14.26
CA ASN A 255 25.78 -48.31 13.32
C ASN A 255 27.24 -48.56 13.74
N LYS A 256 27.56 -48.43 15.04
CA LYS A 256 28.91 -48.74 15.56
C LYS A 256 29.27 -50.21 15.33
N ALA A 257 28.36 -51.14 15.62
CA ALA A 257 28.59 -52.57 15.41
C ALA A 257 28.83 -52.88 13.93
N ALA A 258 28.03 -52.31 13.02
CA ALA A 258 28.20 -52.48 11.59
C ALA A 258 29.57 -51.97 11.08
N VAL A 259 30.06 -50.84 11.62
CA VAL A 259 31.40 -50.32 11.28
C VAL A 259 32.51 -51.25 11.77
N ILE A 260 32.38 -51.80 12.98
CA ILE A 260 33.35 -52.75 13.52
C ILE A 260 33.43 -54.00 12.64
N GLU A 261 32.29 -54.57 12.26
CA GLU A 261 32.25 -55.74 11.37
C GLU A 261 32.85 -55.45 10.00
N ARG A 262 32.57 -54.26 9.43
CA ARG A 262 33.19 -53.82 8.18
C ARG A 262 34.71 -53.67 8.30
N ASN A 263 35.19 -53.17 9.43
CA ASN A 263 36.63 -53.01 9.66
C ASN A 263 37.32 -54.38 9.83
N LYS A 264 36.67 -55.33 10.53
CA LYS A 264 37.17 -56.70 10.65
C LYS A 264 37.24 -57.40 9.28
N SER A 265 36.19 -57.29 8.46
CA SER A 265 36.18 -57.89 7.13
C SER A 265 37.23 -57.28 6.20
N ASN A 266 37.41 -55.95 6.24
CA ASN A 266 38.47 -55.26 5.51
C ASN A 266 39.88 -55.71 5.97
N ALA A 267 40.09 -55.86 7.28
CA ALA A 267 41.37 -56.33 7.82
C ALA A 267 41.69 -57.77 7.39
N LEU A 268 40.69 -58.66 7.40
CA LEU A 268 40.84 -60.03 6.90
C LEU A 268 41.14 -60.06 5.39
N ALA A 269 40.43 -59.25 4.60
CA ALA A 269 40.68 -59.13 3.16
C ALA A 269 42.11 -58.63 2.88
N ALA A 270 42.59 -57.62 3.62
CA ALA A 270 43.95 -57.11 3.51
C ALA A 270 45.01 -58.17 3.88
N ALA A 271 44.77 -58.95 4.95
CA ALA A 271 45.67 -60.03 5.35
C ALA A 271 45.73 -61.18 4.34
N THR A 272 44.64 -61.41 3.59
CA THR A 272 44.58 -62.45 2.56
C THR A 272 45.26 -62.00 1.26
N ALA A 273 45.21 -60.70 0.94
CA ALA A 273 45.87 -60.13 -0.24
C ALA A 273 47.40 -59.97 -0.09
N ALA A 274 47.92 -60.05 1.14
CA ALA A 274 49.34 -59.92 1.46
C ALA A 274 50.10 -61.27 1.51
N LYS A 275 49.41 -62.39 1.30
CA LYS A 275 49.98 -63.74 1.15
C LYS A 275 50.02 -64.13 -0.33
#